data_AF-A0A7S4SP85-F1
#
_entry.id   AF-A0A7S4SP85-F1
#
_cell.length_a   1.000
_cell.length_b   1.000
_cell.length_c   1.000
_cell.angle_alpha   90.00
_cell.angle_beta   90.00
_cell.angle_gamma   90.00
#
_symmetry.space_group_name_H-M   'P 1'
#
loop_
_entity.id
_entity.type
_entity.pdbx_description
1 polymer ?
#
loop_
_entity_poly.entity_id
_entity_poly.type
_entity_poly.pdbx_seq_one_letter_code
_entity_poly.pdbx_strand_id
1 'polypeptide(L)'
;GSSSLIQASPALPLASVGTLPPGNMEDVEATYAELVKGSLKAASMEHGLQTTAIYWEGQLNAYRGVFGQATYGQKWTWKLVDDKIRAGWGLDAGDVTKTPYVFYGDRGYFRKYYGDKDVYEIVPSKKKFNFSFFPTGTSDPLSGKPAGQVSRADVFAAVMKSAFSVDLDHKLKQM
;
A
#
# COMPACT_ATOMS: atom_id res chain seq x y z
N GLY A 1 -6.00 -5.45 -64.28
CA GLY A 1 -5.83 -3.99 -64.30
C GLY A 1 -6.74 -3.40 -63.24
N SER A 2 -6.18 -2.48 -62.44
CA SER A 2 -6.82 -1.45 -61.60
C SER A 2 -7.80 -1.91 -60.51
N SER A 3 -7.91 -1.27 -59.35
CA SER A 3 -7.07 -0.42 -58.49
C SER A 3 -7.97 -0.11 -57.28
N SER A 4 -7.33 0.04 -56.13
CA SER A 4 -7.83 0.56 -54.84
C SER A 4 -8.99 1.57 -54.88
N LEU A 5 -9.87 1.53 -53.86
CA LEU A 5 -10.58 2.70 -53.35
C LEU A 5 -10.72 2.64 -51.82
N ILE A 6 -9.83 3.38 -51.17
CA ILE A 6 -9.92 3.83 -49.78
C ILE A 6 -10.88 5.03 -49.78
N GLN A 7 -11.89 4.97 -48.91
CA GLN A 7 -12.91 5.99 -48.76
C GLN A 7 -12.37 7.14 -47.89
N ALA A 8 -12.15 8.32 -48.49
CA ALA A 8 -11.82 9.55 -47.80
C ALA A 8 -13.10 10.20 -47.25
N SER A 9 -13.06 10.65 -45.99
CA SER A 9 -14.07 11.53 -45.39
C SER A 9 -13.54 12.97 -45.26
N PRO A 10 -14.42 13.99 -45.30
CA PRO A 10 -14.10 15.33 -45.79
C PRO A 10 -13.57 16.31 -44.72
N ALA A 11 -12.83 17.31 -45.20
CA ALA A 11 -12.34 18.44 -44.43
C ALA A 11 -13.49 19.37 -43.97
N LEU A 12 -13.40 19.87 -42.74
CA LEU A 12 -14.26 20.92 -42.18
C LEU A 12 -13.56 22.30 -42.23
N PRO A 13 -14.32 23.40 -42.31
CA PRO A 13 -13.84 24.68 -42.85
C PRO A 13 -13.17 25.59 -41.83
N LEU A 14 -12.27 26.42 -42.35
CA LEU A 14 -11.56 27.52 -41.70
C LEU A 14 -12.54 28.60 -41.21
N ALA A 15 -12.63 28.80 -39.89
CA ALA A 15 -13.41 29.88 -39.29
C ALA A 15 -12.49 31.00 -38.77
N SER A 16 -12.95 32.22 -39.00
CA SER A 16 -12.29 33.53 -38.95
C SER A 16 -11.66 33.93 -37.62
N VAL A 17 -10.47 34.56 -37.72
CA VAL A 17 -9.80 35.29 -36.65
C VAL A 17 -10.62 36.52 -36.25
N GLY A 18 -11.20 36.49 -35.05
CA GLY A 18 -11.85 37.64 -34.42
C GLY A 18 -10.86 38.45 -33.59
N THR A 19 -10.69 39.72 -33.94
CA THR A 19 -9.94 40.74 -33.20
C THR A 19 -10.58 41.04 -31.85
N LEU A 20 -9.81 41.02 -30.75
CA LEU A 20 -10.21 41.55 -29.44
C LEU A 20 -9.38 42.82 -29.10
N PRO A 21 -9.99 43.86 -28.51
CA PRO A 21 -9.33 45.14 -28.21
C PRO A 21 -8.44 45.07 -26.94
N PRO A 22 -7.50 46.00 -26.73
CA PRO A 22 -6.55 45.95 -25.62
C PRO A 22 -7.23 46.41 -24.33
N GLY A 23 -7.35 45.50 -23.36
CA GLY A 23 -7.86 45.76 -22.03
C GLY A 23 -6.82 45.39 -20.97
N ASN A 24 -6.54 46.35 -20.09
CA ASN A 24 -5.61 46.37 -18.96
C ASN A 24 -5.33 45.00 -18.28
N MET A 25 -4.04 44.65 -18.16
CA MET A 25 -3.57 43.62 -17.22
C MET A 25 -3.55 44.22 -15.81
N GLU A 26 -4.55 43.88 -15.00
CA GLU A 26 -4.41 43.93 -13.55
C GLU A 26 -4.05 42.52 -13.09
N ASP A 27 -2.89 42.37 -12.46
CA ASP A 27 -2.45 41.14 -11.81
C ASP A 27 -3.33 40.88 -10.58
N VAL A 28 -4.44 40.16 -10.79
CA VAL A 28 -5.27 39.66 -9.71
C VAL A 28 -4.55 38.47 -9.08
N GLU A 29 -4.09 38.61 -7.83
CA GLU A 29 -3.55 37.51 -7.03
C GLU A 29 -4.65 36.47 -6.76
N ALA A 30 -4.83 35.52 -7.68
CA ALA A 30 -5.77 34.43 -7.56
C ALA A 30 -5.31 33.43 -6.47
N THR A 31 -6.21 33.11 -5.56
CA THR A 31 -5.91 32.23 -4.41
C THR A 31 -5.73 30.78 -4.91
N TYR A 32 -4.79 30.03 -4.31
CA TYR A 32 -4.40 28.65 -4.70
C TYR A 32 -5.60 27.71 -4.98
N ALA A 33 -6.71 27.87 -4.26
CA ALA A 33 -7.93 27.08 -4.43
C ALA A 33 -8.62 27.27 -5.80
N GLU A 34 -8.48 28.42 -6.46
CA GLU A 34 -9.06 28.70 -7.78
C GLU A 34 -8.20 28.12 -8.91
N LEU A 35 -6.88 28.08 -8.73
CA LEU A 35 -5.94 27.43 -9.65
C LEU A 35 -6.07 25.90 -9.68
N VAL A 36 -6.62 25.29 -8.63
CA VAL A 36 -6.69 23.82 -8.47
C VAL A 36 -7.69 23.14 -9.42
N LYS A 37 -8.78 23.80 -9.81
CA LYS A 37 -9.83 23.15 -10.63
C LYS A 37 -9.46 22.93 -12.11
N GLY A 38 -8.32 23.46 -12.55
CA GLY A 38 -7.78 23.27 -13.90
C GLY A 38 -6.26 23.09 -13.97
N SER A 39 -5.57 23.01 -12.83
CA SER A 39 -4.12 22.82 -12.81
C SER A 39 -3.76 21.40 -13.27
N LEU A 40 -2.85 21.30 -14.23
CA LEU A 40 -2.17 20.07 -14.64
C LEU A 40 -1.57 19.27 -13.46
N LYS A 41 -1.34 19.89 -12.29
CA LYS A 41 -0.89 19.21 -11.07
C LYS A 41 -2.00 18.49 -10.30
N ALA A 42 -3.27 18.75 -10.60
CA ALA A 42 -4.43 18.17 -9.93
C ALA A 42 -5.21 17.23 -10.87
N ALA A 43 -4.54 16.59 -11.83
CA ALA A 43 -5.12 15.43 -12.49
C ALA A 43 -5.43 14.37 -11.43
N SER A 44 -6.68 13.93 -11.35
CA SER A 44 -7.07 12.76 -10.55
C SER A 44 -6.11 11.61 -10.86
N MET A 45 -5.69 10.86 -9.84
CA MET A 45 -4.71 9.77 -9.99
C MET A 45 -5.17 8.66 -10.95
N GLU A 46 -6.47 8.54 -11.18
CA GLU A 46 -7.03 7.74 -12.25
C GLU A 46 -7.01 8.55 -13.55
N HIS A 47 -6.22 8.11 -14.54
CA HIS A 47 -6.01 8.77 -15.84
C HIS A 47 -5.00 9.94 -15.86
N GLY A 48 -3.88 9.79 -15.16
CA GLY A 48 -2.74 10.69 -15.31
C GLY A 48 -2.25 10.79 -16.76
N LEU A 49 -1.93 12.01 -17.20
CA LEU A 49 -1.29 12.29 -18.49
C LEU A 49 0.09 11.62 -18.56
N GLN A 50 0.45 11.10 -19.73
CA GLN A 50 1.79 10.52 -19.95
C GLN A 50 2.86 11.63 -19.82
N THR A 51 3.67 11.56 -18.77
CA THR A 51 4.69 12.58 -18.44
C THR A 51 6.06 12.31 -19.06
N THR A 52 6.29 11.10 -19.59
CA THR A 52 7.58 10.68 -20.14
C THR A 52 7.41 10.05 -21.52
N ALA A 53 8.41 10.24 -22.39
CA ALA A 53 8.40 9.66 -23.73
C ALA A 53 8.59 8.13 -23.64
N ILE A 54 7.80 7.39 -24.43
CA ILE A 54 7.99 5.96 -24.65
C ILE A 54 8.72 5.81 -25.99
N TYR A 55 9.94 5.29 -25.98
CA TYR A 55 10.74 5.05 -27.19
C TYR A 55 11.35 3.64 -27.17
N TRP A 56 11.80 3.19 -28.34
CA TRP A 56 12.50 1.92 -28.52
C TRP A 56 13.81 2.17 -29.27
N GLU A 57 14.91 1.65 -28.76
CA GLU A 57 16.23 1.83 -29.37
C GLU A 57 16.45 0.87 -30.54
N GLY A 58 17.17 1.33 -31.58
CA GLY A 58 17.23 0.65 -32.88
C GLY A 58 17.84 -0.77 -32.90
N GLN A 59 18.49 -1.21 -31.82
CA GLN A 59 19.11 -2.54 -31.72
C GLN A 59 18.47 -3.45 -30.66
N LEU A 60 17.34 -3.04 -30.06
CA LEU A 60 16.61 -3.88 -29.11
C LEU A 60 15.71 -4.87 -29.87
N ASN A 61 15.95 -6.17 -29.66
CA ASN A 61 15.10 -7.22 -30.22
C ASN A 61 13.81 -7.36 -29.39
N ALA A 62 12.65 -7.35 -30.06
CA ALA A 62 11.35 -7.47 -29.38
C ALA A 62 11.00 -8.92 -28.98
N TYR A 63 11.77 -9.92 -29.41
CA TYR A 63 11.57 -11.37 -29.18
C TYR A 63 10.14 -11.87 -29.48
N ARG A 64 9.40 -11.17 -30.34
CA ARG A 64 8.06 -11.54 -30.80
C ARG A 64 8.14 -11.86 -32.28
N GLY A 65 7.93 -13.13 -32.62
CA GLY A 65 7.86 -13.56 -34.02
C GLY A 65 6.60 -13.01 -34.72
N VAL A 66 6.53 -13.15 -36.05
CA VAL A 66 5.38 -12.73 -36.88
C VAL A 66 4.07 -13.40 -36.44
N PHE A 67 4.17 -14.59 -35.84
CA PHE A 67 3.05 -15.33 -35.23
C PHE A 67 2.93 -15.15 -33.71
N GLY A 68 3.73 -14.26 -33.10
CA GLY A 68 3.79 -14.02 -31.66
C GLY A 68 2.63 -13.18 -31.09
N GLN A 69 1.66 -12.82 -31.92
CA GLN A 69 0.44 -12.13 -31.48
C GLN A 69 -0.72 -13.10 -31.17
N ALA A 70 -1.75 -12.56 -30.52
CA ALA A 70 -2.81 -13.20 -29.74
C ALA A 70 -3.56 -14.39 -30.37
N THR A 71 -3.37 -14.66 -31.65
CA THR A 71 -4.02 -15.77 -32.37
C THR A 71 -3.21 -17.07 -32.34
N TYR A 72 -1.88 -17.01 -32.39
CA TYR A 72 -1.03 -18.21 -32.49
C TYR A 72 -0.04 -18.38 -31.32
N GLY A 73 0.25 -17.30 -30.58
CA GLY A 73 1.09 -17.32 -29.39
C GLY A 73 0.29 -17.38 -28.08
N GLN A 74 -0.85 -18.07 -28.05
CA GLN A 74 -1.66 -18.13 -26.84
C GLN A 74 -0.96 -18.91 -25.72
N LYS A 75 -1.15 -18.45 -24.48
CA LYS A 75 -0.60 -19.13 -23.31
C LYS A 75 -1.33 -20.45 -23.13
N TRP A 76 -0.58 -21.55 -23.14
CA TRP A 76 -1.08 -22.89 -22.84
C TRP A 76 -0.50 -23.36 -21.51
N THR A 77 -1.30 -24.10 -20.73
CA THR A 77 -0.86 -24.77 -19.51
C THR A 77 -1.29 -26.22 -19.52
N TRP A 78 -0.36 -27.11 -19.17
CA TRP A 78 -0.66 -28.53 -19.00
C TRP A 78 -1.43 -28.84 -17.73
N LYS A 79 -1.49 -27.91 -16.77
CA LYS A 79 -2.10 -28.13 -15.46
C LYS A 79 -3.53 -28.67 -15.55
N LEU A 80 -4.38 -28.08 -16.40
CA LEU A 80 -5.78 -28.52 -16.53
C LEU A 80 -5.92 -29.92 -17.15
N VAL A 81 -5.05 -30.27 -18.10
CA VAL A 81 -5.06 -31.59 -18.74
C VAL A 81 -4.54 -32.64 -17.76
N ASP A 82 -3.44 -32.33 -17.09
CA ASP A 82 -2.81 -33.17 -16.08
C ASP A 82 -3.75 -33.42 -14.88
N ASP A 83 -4.43 -32.39 -14.37
CA ASP A 83 -5.39 -32.53 -13.28
C ASP A 83 -6.58 -33.43 -13.68
N LYS A 84 -7.04 -33.36 -14.93
CA LYS A 84 -8.08 -34.26 -15.47
C LYS A 84 -7.60 -35.70 -15.60
N ILE A 85 -6.38 -35.92 -16.11
CA ILE A 85 -5.81 -37.27 -16.23
C ILE A 85 -5.59 -37.87 -14.84
N ARG A 86 -5.05 -37.08 -13.90
CA ARG A 86 -4.82 -37.49 -12.52
C ARG A 86 -6.13 -37.84 -11.80
N ALA A 87 -7.19 -37.06 -12.04
CA ALA A 87 -8.53 -37.37 -11.55
C ALA A 87 -9.09 -38.65 -12.18
N GLY A 88 -8.93 -38.83 -13.50
CA GLY A 88 -9.40 -40.01 -14.23
C GLY A 88 -8.70 -41.32 -13.83
N TRP A 89 -7.42 -41.26 -13.47
CA TRP A 89 -6.64 -42.41 -13.01
C TRP A 89 -6.69 -42.61 -11.48
N GLY A 90 -7.44 -41.78 -10.74
CA GLY A 90 -7.55 -41.88 -9.29
C GLY A 90 -6.27 -41.51 -8.51
N LEU A 91 -5.22 -41.06 -9.20
CA LEU A 91 -3.96 -40.61 -8.61
C LEU A 91 -4.13 -39.36 -7.74
N ASP A 92 -5.26 -38.66 -7.91
CA ASP A 92 -5.59 -37.44 -7.18
C ASP A 92 -6.20 -37.73 -5.80
N ALA A 93 -6.35 -39.00 -5.40
CA ALA A 93 -6.91 -39.37 -4.09
C ALA A 93 -5.96 -39.09 -2.91
N GLY A 94 -4.65 -39.08 -3.16
CA GLY A 94 -3.62 -38.80 -2.16
C GLY A 94 -3.26 -37.32 -2.00
N ASP A 95 -3.93 -36.43 -2.74
CA ASP A 95 -3.63 -35.00 -2.71
C ASP A 95 -4.08 -34.39 -1.37
N VAL A 96 -3.10 -33.95 -0.59
CA VAL A 96 -3.32 -33.31 0.71
C VAL A 96 -4.19 -32.07 0.58
N THR A 97 -4.19 -31.38 -0.56
CA THR A 97 -4.98 -30.15 -0.77
C THR A 97 -6.48 -30.40 -0.93
N LYS A 98 -6.91 -31.65 -1.10
CA LYS A 98 -8.35 -31.99 -1.08
C LYS A 98 -8.92 -32.07 0.32
N THR A 99 -8.11 -32.46 1.29
CA THR A 99 -8.59 -32.59 2.67
C THR A 99 -8.63 -31.20 3.32
N PRO A 100 -9.77 -30.79 3.90
CA PRO A 100 -9.88 -29.45 4.52
C PRO A 100 -9.00 -29.32 5.77
N TYR A 101 -8.63 -30.42 6.41
CA TYR A 101 -7.75 -30.42 7.58
C TYR A 101 -6.27 -30.33 7.16
N VAL A 102 -5.50 -29.50 7.86
CA VAL A 102 -4.06 -29.35 7.64
C VAL A 102 -3.29 -29.99 8.80
N PHE A 103 -2.47 -31.00 8.50
CA PHE A 103 -1.67 -31.74 9.48
C PHE A 103 -0.33 -31.06 9.83
N TYR A 104 -0.26 -29.74 9.77
CA TYR A 104 0.98 -28.99 9.97
C TYR A 104 0.97 -28.24 11.31
N GLY A 105 1.83 -28.70 12.24
CA GLY A 105 2.02 -28.11 13.57
C GLY A 105 1.10 -28.64 14.67
N ASP A 106 1.30 -28.16 15.90
CA ASP A 106 0.54 -28.61 17.10
C ASP A 106 -0.88 -28.03 17.20
N ARG A 107 -1.24 -27.09 16.32
CA ARG A 107 -2.55 -26.43 16.32
C ARG A 107 -3.39 -26.94 15.15
N GLY A 108 -4.70 -27.03 15.38
CA GLY A 108 -5.64 -27.31 14.31
C GLY A 108 -5.75 -26.12 13.36
N TYR A 109 -5.59 -26.40 12.07
CA TYR A 109 -5.79 -25.45 10.97
C TYR A 109 -6.74 -26.06 9.94
N PHE A 110 -7.57 -25.21 9.32
CA PHE A 110 -8.47 -25.58 8.24
C PHE A 110 -8.17 -24.78 6.97
N ARG A 111 -8.29 -25.43 5.81
CA ARG A 111 -8.24 -24.77 4.50
C ARG A 111 -9.59 -24.16 4.16
N LYS A 112 -9.59 -22.88 3.81
CA LYS A 112 -10.71 -22.16 3.21
C LYS A 112 -10.49 -22.08 1.70
N TYR A 113 -11.30 -22.80 0.94
CA TYR A 113 -11.20 -22.85 -0.52
C TYR A 113 -11.96 -21.70 -1.19
N TYR A 114 -11.39 -21.14 -2.25
CA TYR A 114 -11.99 -20.11 -3.08
C TYR A 114 -12.43 -20.69 -4.42
N GLY A 115 -13.39 -21.62 -4.39
CA GLY A 115 -13.97 -22.25 -5.58
C GLY A 115 -13.13 -23.36 -6.21
N ASP A 116 -11.84 -23.48 -5.89
CA ASP A 116 -10.94 -24.54 -6.36
C ASP A 116 -10.05 -25.08 -5.22
N LYS A 117 -9.65 -26.35 -5.31
CA LYS A 117 -8.74 -27.00 -4.34
C LYS A 117 -7.34 -26.41 -4.37
N ASP A 118 -6.95 -25.80 -5.49
CA ASP A 118 -5.63 -25.18 -5.67
C ASP A 118 -5.54 -23.78 -5.05
N VAL A 119 -6.69 -23.14 -4.80
CA VAL A 119 -6.76 -21.77 -4.29
C VAL A 119 -7.39 -21.79 -2.91
N TYR A 120 -6.53 -21.80 -1.88
CA TYR A 120 -6.97 -21.83 -0.51
C TYR A 120 -6.11 -20.99 0.42
N GLU A 121 -6.70 -20.64 1.56
CA GLU A 121 -6.04 -20.00 2.68
C GLU A 121 -6.11 -20.91 3.91
N ILE A 122 -5.05 -20.95 4.71
CA ILE A 122 -5.00 -21.76 5.92
C ILE A 122 -5.39 -20.88 7.12
N VAL A 123 -6.53 -21.21 7.74
CA VAL A 123 -7.09 -20.46 8.85
C VAL A 123 -6.96 -21.27 10.15
N PRO A 124 -6.51 -20.66 11.25
CA PRO A 124 -6.43 -21.34 12.54
C PRO A 124 -7.84 -21.66 13.08
N SER A 125 -8.05 -22.89 13.53
CA SER A 125 -9.35 -23.32 14.08
C SER A 125 -9.60 -22.81 15.50
N LYS A 126 -8.51 -22.59 16.27
CA LYS A 126 -8.57 -22.20 17.68
C LYS A 126 -8.30 -20.71 17.84
N LYS A 127 -9.17 -20.03 18.59
CA LYS A 127 -8.92 -18.64 19.02
C LYS A 127 -7.73 -18.60 19.97
N LYS A 128 -6.77 -17.69 19.74
CA LYS A 128 -5.64 -17.48 20.64
C LYS A 128 -6.10 -16.70 21.86
N PHE A 129 -6.04 -17.33 23.03
CA PHE A 129 -6.18 -16.63 24.30
C PHE A 129 -4.80 -16.12 24.73
N ASN A 130 -4.68 -14.81 24.93
CA ASN A 130 -3.49 -14.20 25.50
C ASN A 130 -3.84 -13.80 26.94
N PHE A 131 -3.03 -14.25 27.89
CA PHE A 131 -3.16 -13.86 29.29
C PHE A 131 -2.16 -12.75 29.58
N SER A 132 -2.62 -11.73 30.28
CA SER A 132 -1.80 -10.63 30.76
C SER A 132 -1.90 -10.62 32.28
N PHE A 133 -0.76 -10.75 32.96
CA PHE A 133 -0.67 -10.67 34.42
C PHE A 133 -0.30 -9.25 34.87
N PHE A 134 -0.63 -8.23 34.08
CA PHE A 134 -0.42 -6.84 34.43
C PHE A 134 -1.69 -6.27 35.08
N PRO A 135 -1.57 -5.59 36.25
CA PRO A 135 -2.71 -4.91 36.84
C PRO A 135 -3.22 -3.80 35.92
N THR A 136 -4.53 -3.60 35.87
CA THR A 136 -5.15 -2.58 35.02
C THR A 136 -5.10 -1.21 35.69
N GLY A 137 -4.77 -0.15 34.93
CA GLY A 137 -4.86 1.23 35.40
C GLY A 137 -3.67 1.75 36.23
N THR A 138 -2.55 1.02 36.30
CA THR A 138 -1.39 1.42 37.12
C THR A 138 -0.35 2.30 36.41
N SER A 139 -0.46 2.47 35.09
CA SER A 139 0.46 3.29 34.30
C SER A 139 -0.34 4.15 33.33
N ASP A 140 -0.27 5.47 33.49
CA ASP A 140 -0.74 6.42 32.49
C ASP A 140 0.42 6.78 31.54
N PRO A 141 0.42 6.30 30.29
CA PRO A 141 1.50 6.56 29.33
C PRO A 141 1.62 8.03 28.92
N LEU A 142 0.59 8.87 29.13
CA LEU A 142 0.68 10.30 28.82
C LEU A 142 1.34 11.12 29.93
N SER A 143 1.23 10.68 31.19
CA SER A 143 1.72 11.43 32.34
C SER A 143 3.26 11.54 32.43
N GLY A 144 3.99 10.76 31.62
CA GLY A 144 5.45 10.85 31.43
C GLY A 144 6.31 10.57 32.67
N LYS A 145 5.70 10.40 33.86
CA LYS A 145 6.38 10.11 35.11
C LYS A 145 6.09 8.67 35.52
N PRO A 146 7.00 7.72 35.25
CA PRO A 146 6.84 6.37 35.75
C PRO A 146 6.81 6.40 37.29
N ALA A 147 5.70 5.96 37.86
CA ALA A 147 5.55 5.85 39.31
C ALA A 147 6.61 4.89 39.87
N GLY A 148 7.39 5.36 40.84
CA GLY A 148 8.41 4.54 41.52
C GLY A 148 9.81 4.56 40.89
N GLN A 149 10.05 5.35 39.83
CA GLN A 149 11.40 5.54 39.33
C GLN A 149 12.10 6.65 40.12
N VAL A 150 13.06 6.28 40.98
CA VAL A 150 13.89 7.24 41.71
C VAL A 150 14.77 7.97 40.71
N SER A 151 14.42 9.22 40.39
CA SER A 151 15.23 10.05 39.51
C SER A 151 16.51 10.49 40.22
N ARG A 152 17.63 10.55 39.49
CA ARG A 152 18.87 11.15 40.03
C ARG A 152 18.64 12.60 40.47
N ALA A 153 17.68 13.29 39.85
CA ALA A 153 17.29 14.64 40.25
C ALA A 153 16.61 14.65 41.64
N ASP A 154 15.83 13.62 41.99
CA ASP A 154 15.17 13.53 43.30
C ASP A 154 16.18 13.26 44.42
N VAL A 155 17.19 12.42 44.14
CA VAL A 155 18.30 12.16 45.07
C VAL A 155 19.11 13.43 45.32
N PHE A 156 19.44 14.18 44.26
CA PHE A 156 20.15 15.45 44.40
C PHE A 156 19.31 16.49 45.16
N ALA A 157 18.02 16.60 44.86
CA ALA A 157 17.10 17.49 45.58
C ALA A 157 17.00 17.11 47.07
N ALA A 158 16.99 15.82 47.40
CA ALA A 158 16.99 15.35 48.78
C ALA A 158 18.28 15.75 49.52
N VAL A 159 19.45 15.60 48.88
CA VAL A 159 20.75 16.02 49.46
C VAL A 159 20.79 17.53 49.68
N MET A 160 20.37 18.32 48.70
CA MET A 160 20.33 19.78 48.82
C MET A 160 19.36 20.24 49.91
N LYS A 161 18.20 19.59 50.02
CA LYS A 161 17.21 19.87 51.07
C LYS A 161 17.77 19.51 52.47
N SER A 162 18.49 18.40 52.58
CA SER A 162 19.16 17.98 53.81
C SER A 162 20.24 18.99 54.24
N ALA A 163 21.11 19.40 53.31
CA ALA A 163 22.15 20.38 53.58
C ALA A 163 21.56 21.72 54.03
N PHE A 164 20.49 22.17 53.37
CA PHE A 164 19.77 23.39 53.73
C PHE A 164 19.14 23.32 55.12
N SER A 165 18.51 22.19 55.48
CA SER A 165 17.92 22.03 56.83
C SER A 165 18.97 22.08 57.94
N VAL A 166 20.16 21.51 57.72
CA VAL A 166 21.25 21.55 58.69
C VAL A 166 21.77 22.97 58.91
N ASP A 167 21.92 23.75 57.82
CA ASP A 167 22.37 25.15 57.91
C ASP A 167 21.34 26.05 58.62
N LEU A 168 20.05 25.80 58.39
CA LEU A 168 18.95 26.51 59.06
C LEU A 168 18.92 26.22 60.57
N ASP A 169 19.04 24.96 60.97
CA ASP A 169 19.10 24.55 62.37
C ASP A 169 20.30 25.16 63.09
N HIS A 170 21.44 25.28 62.40
CA HIS A 170 22.63 25.92 62.95
C HIS A 170 22.41 27.42 63.18
N LYS A 171 21.79 28.12 62.23
CA LYS A 171 21.44 29.55 62.38
C LYS A 171 20.42 29.79 63.49
N LEU A 172 19.41 28.94 63.61
CA LEU A 172 18.37 29.06 64.64
C LEU A 172 18.90 28.80 66.06
N LYS A 173 19.96 28.01 66.22
CA LYS A 173 20.63 27.79 67.52
C LYS A 173 21.56 28.92 67.94
N GLN A 174 21.91 29.82 67.03
CA GLN A 174 22.81 30.95 67.28
C GLN A 174 22.06 32.27 67.50
N MET A 175 20.73 32.28 67.33
CA MET A 175 19.85 33.34 67.84
C MET A 175 19.41 33.03 69.27
#